data_AF-A0A3L8B7H3-F1
#
_entry.id   AF-A0A3L8B7H3-F1
#
_cell.length_a   1.000
_cell.length_b   1.000
_cell.length_c   1.000
_cell.angle_alpha   90.00
_cell.angle_beta   90.00
_cell.angle_gamma   90.00
#
_symmetry.space_group_name_H-M   'P 1'
#
loop_
_entity.id
_entity.type
_entity.pdbx_description
1 polymer ?
#
loop_
_entity_poly.entity_id
_entity_poly.type
_entity_poly.pdbx_seq_one_letter_code
_entity_poly.pdbx_strand_id
1 'polypeptide(L)' 'LARTAKDRKRPLLQHAEPRKVLTELMKVREPLYLEVADHVVETDASNIRDVATKIADLVSQPL' A
#
# COMPACT_ATOMS: atom_id res chain seq x y z
N LEU A 1 -3.73 -9.94 1.71
CA LEU A 1 -2.73 -11.03 1.47
C LEU A 1 -2.55 -11.40 0.00
N ALA A 2 -3.60 -11.42 -0.82
CA ALA A 2 -3.54 -11.97 -2.18
C ALA A 2 -2.38 -11.41 -3.04
N ARG A 3 -2.11 -10.10 -2.97
CA ARG A 3 -1.04 -9.44 -3.74
C ARG A 3 0.39 -9.89 -3.37
N THR A 4 0.62 -10.47 -2.18
CA THR A 4 1.96 -10.87 -1.70
C THR A 4 2.14 -12.38 -1.57
N ALA A 5 1.09 -13.17 -1.78
CA ALA A 5 1.03 -14.58 -1.40
C ALA A 5 2.02 -15.51 -2.14
N LYS A 6 2.43 -15.17 -3.38
CA LYS A 6 3.33 -16.00 -4.21
C LYS A 6 4.73 -15.41 -4.38
N ASP A 7 5.01 -14.29 -3.72
CA ASP A 7 6.23 -13.54 -3.93
C ASP A 7 7.35 -14.02 -2.99
N ARG A 8 8.32 -14.76 -3.56
CA ARG A 8 9.50 -15.28 -2.84
C ARG A 8 10.57 -14.21 -2.57
N LYS A 9 10.47 -13.03 -3.19
CA LYS A 9 11.42 -11.92 -2.99
C LYS A 9 11.06 -11.06 -1.79
N ARG A 10 10.19 -11.55 -0.89
CA ARG A 10 9.77 -10.90 0.35
C ARG A 10 10.29 -11.68 1.56
N PRO A 11 11.57 -11.50 1.97
CA PRO A 11 12.18 -12.26 3.07
C PRO A 11 11.37 -12.24 4.37
N LEU A 12 10.82 -11.07 4.72
CA LEU A 12 9.98 -10.89 5.93
C LEU A 12 8.70 -11.74 5.93
N LEU A 13 8.25 -12.21 4.77
CA LEU A 13 7.03 -13.02 4.61
C LEU A 13 7.31 -14.51 4.37
N GLN A 14 8.58 -14.93 4.21
CA GLN A 14 8.89 -16.34 3.86
C GLN A 14 8.85 -17.30 5.05
N HIS A 15 9.21 -16.84 6.25
CA HIS A 15 9.42 -17.70 7.43
C HIS A 15 8.50 -17.36 8.61
N ALA A 16 7.50 -16.50 8.39
CA ALA A 16 6.60 -16.01 9.42
C ALA A 16 5.15 -16.06 8.92
N GLU A 17 4.18 -15.95 9.84
CA GLU A 17 2.77 -15.81 9.46
C GLU A 17 2.56 -14.49 8.69
N PRO A 18 2.29 -14.53 7.37
CA PRO A 18 2.34 -13.32 6.56
C PRO A 18 1.28 -12.29 6.97
N ARG A 19 0.11 -12.74 7.43
CA ARG A 19 -0.94 -11.86 7.94
C ARG A 19 -0.47 -11.07 9.16
N LYS A 20 0.11 -11.77 10.14
CA LYS A 20 0.62 -11.15 11.37
C LYS A 20 1.73 -10.14 11.04
N VAL A 21 2.69 -10.51 10.19
CA VAL A 21 3.78 -9.60 9.77
C VAL A 21 3.23 -8.35 9.10
N LEU A 22 2.32 -8.49 8.13
CA LEU A 22 1.75 -7.34 7.44
C LEU A 22 0.94 -6.43 8.39
N THR A 23 0.17 -7.02 9.32
CA THR A 23 -0.57 -6.24 10.32
C THR A 23 0.36 -5.47 11.25
N GLU A 24 1.42 -6.08 11.77
CA GLU A 24 2.38 -5.37 12.65
C GLU A 24 3.17 -4.30 11.88
N LEU A 25 3.56 -4.57 10.63
CA LEU A 25 4.20 -3.56 9.79
C LEU A 25 3.27 -2.36 9.54
N MET A 26 1.98 -2.58 9.29
CA MET A 26 1.01 -1.50 9.09
C MET A 26 0.82 -0.66 10.35
N LYS A 27 0.72 -1.27 11.54
CA LYS A 27 0.59 -0.52 12.81
C LYS A 27 1.70 0.52 13.02
N VAL A 28 2.93 0.17 12.62
CA VAL A 28 4.10 1.06 12.79
C VAL A 28 4.21 2.05 11.63
N ARG A 29 3.91 1.61 10.40
CA ARG A 29 4.19 2.40 9.20
C ARG A 29 3.05 3.29 8.75
N GLU A 30 1.81 2.95 9.05
CA GLU A 30 0.64 3.75 8.67
C GLU A 30 0.74 5.21 9.15
N PRO A 31 1.09 5.51 10.42
CA PRO A 31 1.27 6.89 10.84
C PRO A 31 2.35 7.63 10.04
N LEU A 32 3.47 6.96 9.73
CA LEU A 32 4.56 7.54 8.95
C LEU A 32 4.17 7.78 7.49
N TYR A 33 3.38 6.88 6.90
CA TYR A 33 2.85 7.06 5.55
C TYR A 33 1.87 8.22 5.48
N LEU A 34 1.02 8.39 6.50
CA LEU A 34 0.06 9.49 6.57
C LEU A 34 0.72 10.84 6.86
N GLU A 35 1.77 10.86 7.67
CA GLU A 35 2.49 12.09 8.04
C GLU A 35 3.10 12.80 6.83
N VAL A 36 3.64 12.03 5.87
CA VAL A 36 4.35 12.58 4.70
C VAL A 36 3.48 12.66 3.45
N ALA A 37 2.22 12.22 3.52
CA ALA A 37 1.35 12.16 2.35
C ALA A 37 0.55 13.45 2.17
N ASP A 38 0.76 14.14 1.04
CA ASP A 38 -0.14 15.23 0.60
C ASP A 38 -1.51 14.67 0.19
N HIS A 39 -1.52 13.45 -0.37
CA HIS A 39 -2.73 12.75 -0.81
C HIS A 39 -2.71 11.27 -0.45
N VAL A 40 -3.88 10.73 -0.10
CA VAL A 40 -4.09 9.32 0.21
C VAL A 40 -5.16 8.74 -0.71
N VAL A 41 -4.85 7.63 -1.37
CA VAL A 41 -5.76 6.96 -2.31
C VAL A 41 -6.03 5.54 -1.85
N GLU A 42 -7.30 5.22 -1.60
CA GLU A 42 -7.74 3.85 -1.37
C GLU A 42 -7.61 3.03 -2.66
N THR A 43 -6.92 1.89 -2.60
CA THR A 43 -6.60 1.05 -3.77
C THR A 43 -7.16 -0.37 -3.66
N ASP A 44 -8.04 -0.63 -2.69
CA ASP A 44 -8.68 -1.93 -2.59
C ASP A 44 -9.66 -2.14 -3.74
N ALA A 45 -9.72 -3.37 -4.26
CA ALA A 45 -10.52 -3.79 -5.41
C ALA A 45 -10.41 -2.97 -6.73
N SER A 46 -9.58 -1.93 -6.78
CA SER A 46 -9.38 -1.09 -7.96
C SER A 46 -8.33 -1.68 -8.90
N ASN A 47 -8.52 -1.53 -10.21
CA ASN A 47 -7.48 -1.89 -11.18
C ASN A 47 -6.38 -0.82 -11.22
N ILE A 48 -5.22 -1.19 -11.77
CA ILE A 48 -4.02 -0.34 -11.76
C ILE A 48 -4.24 0.96 -12.56
N ARG A 49 -5.00 0.91 -13.66
CA ARG A 49 -5.23 2.06 -14.53
C ARG A 49 -6.07 3.11 -13.80
N ASP A 50 -7.15 2.71 -13.15
CA ASP A 50 -8.04 3.64 -12.45
C ASP A 50 -7.33 4.33 -11.29
N VAL A 51 -6.50 3.58 -10.54
CA VAL A 51 -5.66 4.14 -9.47
C VAL A 51 -4.67 5.16 -10.04
N ALA A 52 -4.01 4.85 -11.16
CA ALA A 52 -3.05 5.76 -11.79
C ALA A 52 -3.73 7.05 -12.30
N THR A 53 -4.89 6.93 -12.94
CA THR A 53 -5.69 8.10 -13.38
C THR A 53 -6.08 8.96 -12.19
N LYS A 54 -6.60 8.36 -11.11
CA LYS A 54 -6.98 9.10 -9.89
C LYS A 54 -5.80 9.85 -9.27
N ILE A 55 -4.61 9.25 -9.26
CA ILE A 55 -3.39 9.92 -8.78
C ILE A 55 -3.04 11.09 -9.70
N ALA A 56 -3.07 10.90 -11.02
CA ALA A 56 -2.77 11.95 -12.00
C ALA A 56 -3.73 13.15 -11.85
N ASP A 57 -5.02 12.89 -11.62
CA ASP A 57 -6.03 13.93 -11.42
C ASP A 57 -5.77 14.71 -10.13
N LEU A 58 -5.40 14.03 -9.03
CA LEU A 58 -5.08 14.68 -7.75
C LEU A 58 -3.87 15.60 -7.86
N VAL A 59 -2.78 15.15 -8.50
CA VAL A 59 -1.54 15.95 -8.60
C VAL A 59 -1.59 17.04 -9.67
N SER A 60 -2.60 17.02 -10.57
CA SER A 60 -2.80 18.06 -11.58
C SER A 60 -3.57 19.27 -11.03
N GLN A 61 -4.18 19.14 -9.84
CA GLN A 61 -4.84 20.25 -9.17
C GLN A 61 -3.81 20.98 -8.29
N PRO A 62 -3.82 22.33 -8.26
CA PRO A 62 -3.00 23.06 -7.31
C PRO A 62 -3.40 22.71 -5.88
N LEU A 63 -2.40 22.56 -4.99
CA LEU A 63 -2.57 22.29 -3.56
C LEU A 63 -3.35 23.40 -2.84
#